data_AF-A0A356E883-F1
#
_entry.id   AF-A0A356E883-F1
#
_cell.length_a   1.000
_cell.length_b   1.000
_cell.length_c   1.000
_cell.angle_alpha   90.00
_cell.angle_beta   90.00
_cell.angle_gamma   90.00
#
_symmetry.space_group_name_H-M   'P 1'
#
loop_
_entity.id
_entity.type
_entity.pdbx_description
1 polymer ?
#
loop_
_entity_poly.entity_id
_entity_poly.type
_entity_poly.pdbx_seq_one_letter_code
_entity_poly.pdbx_strand_id
1 'polypeptide(L)'
;VLPKSVTTPIAMAIAHNIGGVPSMAAVGVVVAGLQGSVFGYLILKKIGLKHAEAIGLSVGAVSHALGTVSCMQADAKAGNYSSISLVLCGIISSILAPLVFKLIYLVAY
;
A
#
# COMPACT_ATOMS: atom_id res chain seq x y z
N VAL A 1 4.69 7.64 -16.43
CA VAL A 1 3.61 6.67 -16.08
C VAL A 1 4.10 5.55 -15.15
N LEU A 2 5.36 5.12 -15.25
CA LEU A 2 5.91 3.92 -14.58
C LEU A 2 6.03 3.92 -13.03
N PRO A 3 6.28 5.02 -12.30
CA PRO A 3 6.59 4.92 -10.87
C PRO A 3 5.41 5.20 -9.93
N LYS A 4 4.16 4.99 -10.36
CA LYS A 4 2.98 5.32 -9.52
C LYS A 4 2.58 4.22 -8.53
N SER A 5 2.87 2.96 -8.85
CA SER A 5 2.45 1.76 -8.09
C SER A 5 3.58 1.11 -7.28
N VAL A 6 4.71 1.81 -7.10
CA VAL A 6 5.86 1.31 -6.34
C VAL A 6 6.06 2.19 -5.13
N THR A 7 6.56 1.63 -4.03
CA THR A 7 6.82 2.40 -2.81
C THR A 7 7.76 3.57 -3.12
N THR A 8 7.54 4.70 -2.45
CA THR A 8 8.26 5.98 -2.69
C THR A 8 9.76 5.83 -2.91
N PRO A 9 10.52 5.02 -2.15
CA PRO A 9 11.96 4.85 -2.37
C PRO A 9 12.27 4.19 -3.72
N ILE A 10 11.50 3.18 -4.11
CA ILE A 10 11.69 2.43 -5.37
C ILE A 10 11.30 3.31 -6.56
N ALA A 11 10.19 4.05 -6.43
CA ALA A 11 9.76 5.04 -7.42
C ALA A 11 10.79 6.14 -7.66
N MET A 12 11.42 6.65 -6.59
CA MET A 12 12.49 7.64 -6.67
C MET A 12 13.76 7.09 -7.31
N ALA A 13 14.17 5.85 -6.97
CA ALA A 13 15.33 5.19 -7.55
C ALA A 13 15.15 4.96 -9.07
N ILE A 14 13.96 4.52 -9.48
CA ILE A 14 13.61 4.35 -10.90
C ILE A 14 13.61 5.71 -11.60
N ALA A 15 12.97 6.73 -11.03
CA ALA A 15 12.96 8.07 -11.62
C ALA A 15 14.38 8.62 -11.83
N HIS A 16 15.27 8.45 -10.85
CA HIS A 16 16.67 8.87 -10.97
C HIS A 16 17.40 8.14 -12.11
N ASN A 17 17.17 6.84 -12.29
CA ASN A 17 17.82 6.05 -13.35
C ASN A 17 17.34 6.39 -14.77
N ILE A 18 16.11 6.87 -14.92
CA ILE A 18 15.53 7.22 -16.23
C ILE A 18 15.65 8.74 -16.50
N GLY A 19 16.42 9.49 -15.68
CA GLY A 19 16.59 10.94 -15.82
C GLY A 19 15.36 11.78 -15.44
N GLY A 20 14.41 11.19 -14.71
CA GLY A 20 13.23 11.86 -14.17
C GLY A 20 13.48 12.52 -12.81
N VAL A 21 12.59 13.44 -12.41
CA VAL A 21 12.70 14.15 -11.13
C VAL A 21 12.18 13.28 -9.97
N PRO A 22 13.03 12.85 -9.02
CA PRO A 22 12.61 11.96 -7.92
C PRO A 22 11.49 12.56 -7.06
N SER A 23 11.53 13.87 -6.83
CA SER A 23 10.51 14.59 -6.06
C SER A 23 9.12 14.48 -6.70
N MET A 24 9.03 14.51 -8.03
CA MET A 24 7.75 14.35 -8.75
C MET A 24 7.23 12.90 -8.67
N ALA A 25 8.13 11.92 -8.68
CA ALA A 25 7.75 10.52 -8.48
C ALA A 25 7.22 10.29 -7.05
N ALA A 26 7.86 10.88 -6.03
CA ALA A 26 7.40 10.79 -4.65
C ALA A 26 6.01 11.39 -4.46
N VAL A 27 5.76 12.59 -5.00
CA VAL A 27 4.43 13.22 -4.95
C VAL A 27 3.39 12.34 -5.65
N GLY A 28 3.72 11.76 -6.81
CA GLY A 28 2.82 10.87 -7.54
C GLY A 28 2.40 9.63 -6.75
N VAL A 29 3.33 9.01 -6.02
CA VAL A 29 3.09 7.85 -5.14
C VAL A 29 2.28 8.25 -3.92
N VAL A 30 2.61 9.37 -3.28
CA VAL A 30 1.90 9.86 -2.10
C VAL A 30 0.45 10.20 -2.44
N VAL A 31 0.20 10.90 -3.56
CA VAL A 31 -1.17 11.22 -4.01
C VAL A 31 -1.97 9.95 -4.32
N ALA A 32 -1.36 8.98 -5.02
CA ALA A 32 -2.01 7.69 -5.30
C ALA A 32 -2.35 6.92 -4.00
N GLY A 33 -1.41 6.91 -3.04
CA GLY A 33 -1.60 6.26 -1.74
C GLY A 33 -2.63 6.96 -0.84
N LEU A 34 -2.67 8.29 -0.86
CA LEU A 34 -3.69 9.10 -0.18
C LEU A 34 -5.08 8.83 -0.77
N GLN A 35 -5.18 8.76 -2.10
CA GLN A 35 -6.45 8.50 -2.76
C GLN A 35 -6.97 7.10 -2.43
N GLY A 36 -6.13 6.07 -2.44
CA GLY A 36 -6.52 4.72 -1.99
C GLY A 36 -6.94 4.68 -0.52
N SER A 37 -6.22 5.39 0.34
CA SER A 37 -6.48 5.46 1.78
C SER A 37 -7.82 6.11 2.12
N VAL A 38 -8.07 7.30 1.57
CA VAL A 38 -9.27 8.10 1.85
C VAL A 38 -10.51 7.43 1.27
N PHE A 39 -10.45 6.97 0.02
CA PHE A 39 -11.59 6.30 -0.61
C PHE A 39 -11.87 4.93 0.00
N GLY A 40 -10.84 4.14 0.35
CA GLY A 40 -11.01 2.82 0.95
C GLY A 40 -11.79 2.86 2.26
N TYR A 41 -11.35 3.70 3.21
CA TYR A 41 -12.03 3.85 4.50
C TYR A 41 -13.47 4.37 4.35
N LEU A 42 -13.67 5.38 3.49
CA LEU A 42 -15.00 5.96 3.24
C LEU A 42 -15.99 4.97 2.62
N ILE A 43 -15.54 4.14 1.69
CA ILE A 43 -16.37 3.12 1.04
C ILE A 43 -16.79 2.04 2.06
N LEU A 44 -15.83 1.52 2.84
CA LEU A 44 -16.10 0.51 3.88
C LEU A 44 -17.11 1.01 4.92
N LYS A 45 -17.02 2.29 5.31
CA LYS A 45 -17.99 2.92 6.22
C LYS A 45 -19.36 3.13 5.56
N LYS A 46 -19.42 3.48 4.28
CA LYS A 46 -20.68 3.60 3.51
C LYS A 46 -21.41 2.28 3.31
N ILE A 47 -20.67 1.18 3.19
CA ILE A 47 -21.24 -0.18 3.12
C ILE A 47 -21.88 -0.61 4.45
N GLY A 48 -21.69 0.17 5.52
CA GLY A 48 -22.33 -0.05 6.81
C GLY A 48 -21.59 -1.04 7.71
N LEU A 49 -20.30 -1.31 7.44
CA LEU A 49 -19.48 -2.04 8.40
C LEU A 49 -19.39 -1.23 9.70
N LYS A 50 -19.78 -1.86 10.81
CA LYS A 50 -19.71 -1.28 12.16
C LYS A 50 -18.51 -1.79 12.96
N HIS A 51 -17.91 -2.89 12.52
CA HIS A 51 -16.79 -3.55 13.21
C HIS A 51 -15.47 -2.89 12.82
N ALA A 52 -14.83 -2.22 13.79
CA ALA A 52 -13.55 -1.54 13.60
C ALA A 52 -12.43 -2.52 13.21
N GLU A 53 -12.52 -3.78 13.65
CA GLU A 53 -11.58 -4.84 13.30
C GLU A 53 -11.61 -5.15 11.81
N ALA A 54 -12.80 -5.36 11.25
CA ALA A 54 -13.00 -5.69 9.85
C ALA A 54 -12.62 -4.52 8.92
N ILE A 55 -12.94 -3.29 9.32
CA ILE A 55 -12.53 -2.08 8.59
C ILE A 55 -11.01 -1.95 8.62
N GLY A 56 -10.39 -2.06 9.80
CA GLY A 56 -8.95 -1.97 9.96
C GLY A 56 -8.20 -3.01 9.13
N LEU A 57 -8.59 -4.28 9.23
CA LEU A 57 -7.97 -5.37 8.45
C LEU A 57 -8.10 -5.14 6.94
N SER A 58 -9.28 -4.73 6.47
CA SER A 58 -9.55 -4.50 5.04
C SER A 58 -8.76 -3.32 4.49
N VAL A 59 -8.75 -2.18 5.21
CA VAL A 59 -7.95 -1.01 4.79
C VAL A 59 -6.47 -1.34 4.85
N GLY A 60 -5.99 -2.04 5.87
CA GLY A 60 -4.57 -2.42 5.97
C GLY A 60 -4.12 -3.42 4.91
N ALA A 61 -5.02 -4.29 4.42
CA ALA A 61 -4.71 -5.27 3.37
C ALA A 61 -4.72 -4.65 1.97
N VAL A 62 -5.62 -3.70 1.70
CA VAL A 62 -5.81 -3.10 0.37
C VAL A 62 -5.02 -1.81 0.19
N SER A 63 -4.67 -1.14 1.29
CA SER A 63 -3.95 0.14 1.26
C SER A 63 -2.45 0.00 1.51
N HIS A 64 -1.76 1.13 1.44
CA HIS A 64 -0.38 1.28 1.88
C HIS A 64 -0.32 1.85 3.30
N ALA A 65 0.88 2.13 3.82
CA ALA A 65 1.08 2.71 5.16
C ALA A 65 0.21 3.96 5.44
N LEU A 66 -0.11 4.75 4.40
CA LEU A 66 -1.01 5.91 4.49
C LEU A 66 -2.46 5.53 4.87
N GLY A 67 -2.92 4.35 4.44
CA GLY A 67 -4.16 3.67 4.85
C GLY A 67 -4.29 3.54 6.36
N THR A 68 -3.26 2.94 6.94
CA THR A 68 -3.16 2.69 8.37
C THR A 68 -3.15 3.98 9.17
N VAL A 69 -2.42 5.01 8.71
CA VAL A 69 -2.41 6.34 9.37
C VAL A 69 -3.80 6.96 9.35
N SER A 70 -4.53 6.85 8.22
CA SER A 70 -5.88 7.41 8.10
C SER A 70 -6.88 6.67 8.99
N CYS A 71 -6.81 5.34 9.06
CA CYS A 71 -7.58 4.54 10.01
C CYS A 71 -7.28 4.94 11.46
N MET A 72 -6.00 5.13 11.80
CA MET A 72 -5.58 5.46 13.16
C MET A 72 -6.01 6.88 13.58
N GLN A 73 -6.07 7.82 12.64
CA GLN A 73 -6.66 9.15 12.89
C GLN A 73 -8.18 9.09 13.09
N ALA A 74 -8.87 8.19 12.38
CA ALA A 74 -10.33 8.06 12.47
C ALA A 74 -10.78 7.24 13.69
N ASP A 75 -10.11 6.12 13.98
CA ASP A 75 -10.38 5.23 15.10
C ASP A 75 -9.12 4.43 15.48
N ALA A 76 -8.66 4.57 16.73
CA ALA A 76 -7.44 3.93 17.19
C ALA A 76 -7.48 2.40 17.14
N LYS A 77 -8.66 1.78 17.37
CA LYS A 77 -8.82 0.32 17.25
C LYS A 77 -8.64 -0.11 15.79
N ALA A 78 -9.34 0.53 14.86
CA ALA A 78 -9.20 0.23 13.43
C ALA A 78 -7.75 0.44 12.94
N GLY A 79 -7.06 1.46 13.43
CA GLY A 79 -5.63 1.69 13.16
C GLY A 79 -4.71 0.55 13.61
N ASN A 80 -4.95 -0.02 14.79
CA ASN A 80 -4.17 -1.17 15.29
C ASN A 80 -4.37 -2.41 14.41
N TYR A 81 -5.61 -2.75 14.05
CA TYR A 81 -5.88 -3.88 13.15
C TYR A 81 -5.33 -3.66 11.74
N SER A 82 -5.37 -2.41 11.25
CA SER A 82 -4.76 -2.04 9.96
C SER A 82 -3.24 -2.20 9.98
N SER A 83 -2.58 -1.86 11.08
CA SER A 83 -1.13 -2.04 11.24
C SER A 83 -0.75 -3.52 11.20
N ILE A 84 -1.51 -4.38 11.89
CA ILE A 84 -1.29 -5.83 11.88
C ILE A 84 -1.45 -6.37 10.46
N SER A 85 -2.53 -5.99 9.76
CA SER A 85 -2.79 -6.40 8.38
C SER A 85 -1.68 -5.99 7.42
N LEU A 86 -1.16 -4.76 7.56
CA LEU A 86 -0.07 -4.24 6.73
C LEU A 86 1.23 -5.04 6.94
N VAL A 87 1.59 -5.35 8.19
CA VAL A 87 2.78 -6.16 8.50
C VAL A 87 2.63 -7.56 7.92
N LEU A 88 1.45 -8.16 8.09
CA LEU A 88 1.17 -9.52 7.63
C LEU A 88 1.20 -9.60 6.09
N CYS A 89 0.63 -8.60 5.42
CA CYS A 89 0.75 -8.43 3.97
C CYS A 89 2.23 -8.31 3.54
N GLY A 90 3.02 -7.49 4.24
CA GLY A 90 4.45 -7.35 3.97
C GLY A 90 5.24 -8.65 4.12
N ILE A 91 4.94 -9.46 5.14
CA ILE A 91 5.55 -10.77 5.36
C ILE A 91 5.19 -11.71 4.20
N ILE A 92 3.90 -11.81 3.86
CA ILE A 92 3.44 -12.66 2.76
C ILE A 92 4.10 -12.24 1.44
N SER A 93 4.07 -10.95 1.09
CA SER A 93 4.70 -10.45 -0.12
C SER A 93 6.21 -10.66 -0.12
N SER A 94 6.90 -10.55 1.01
CA SER A 94 8.35 -10.80 1.08
C SER A 94 8.71 -12.26 0.86
N ILE A 95 7.85 -13.19 1.27
CA ILE A 95 8.03 -14.63 0.99
C ILE A 95 7.67 -14.94 -0.47
N LEU A 96 6.62 -14.31 -0.99
CA LEU A 96 6.13 -14.56 -2.35
C LEU A 96 7.02 -13.93 -3.44
N ALA A 97 7.59 -12.75 -3.18
CA ALA A 97 8.43 -12.02 -4.13
C ALA A 97 9.61 -12.85 -4.70
N PRO A 98 10.48 -13.49 -3.89
CA PRO A 98 11.57 -14.32 -4.43
C PRO A 98 11.06 -15.56 -5.17
N LEU A 99 9.93 -16.13 -4.75
CA LEU A 99 9.29 -17.28 -5.40
C LEU A 99 8.82 -16.93 -6.82
N VAL A 100 8.11 -15.81 -6.96
CA VAL A 100 7.62 -15.31 -8.25
C VAL A 100 8.79 -14.90 -9.14
N PHE A 101 9.81 -14.23 -8.59
CA PHE A 101 10.98 -13.84 -9.36
C PHE A 101 11.72 -15.05 -9.93
N LYS A 102 11.86 -16.13 -9.14
CA LYS A 102 12.50 -17.38 -9.58
C LYS A 102 11.67 -18.09 -10.65
N LEU A 103 10.34 -18.06 -10.56
CA LEU A 103 9.44 -18.65 -11.56
C LEU A 103 9.52 -17.90 -12.90
N ILE A 104 9.53 -16.56 -12.87
CA ILE A 104 9.69 -15.74 -14.09
C ILE A 104 11.04 -16.02 -14.74
N TYR A 105 12.12 -16.10 -13.96
CA TYR A 105 13.46 -16.38 -14.47
C TYR A 105 13.58 -17.77 -15.11
N LEU A 106 12.81 -18.76 -14.62
CA LEU A 106 12.78 -20.13 -15.16
C LEU A 106 11.90 -20.26 -16.42
N VAL A 107 10.89 -19.40 -16.59
CA VAL A 107 10.01 -19.40 -17.78
C VAL A 107 10.60 -18.55 -18.92
N ALA A 108 11.38 -17.53 -18.57
CA ALA A 108 12.02 -16.63 -19.54
C ALA A 108 13.36 -17.15 -20.11
N TYR A 109 13.85 -18.30 -19.63
CA TYR A 109 15.08 -18.99 -20.08
C TYR A 109 14.76 -20.43 -20.42
#